data_AF-A0A529M332-F1
#
_entry.id   AF-A0A529M332-F1
#
_cell.length_a   1.000
_cell.length_b   1.000
_cell.length_c   1.000
_cell.angle_alpha   90.00
_cell.angle_beta   90.00
_cell.angle_gamma   90.00
#
_symmetry.space_group_name_H-M   'P 1'
#
loop_
_entity.id
_entity.type
_entity.pdbx_description
1 polymer ?
#
loop_
_entity_poly.entity_id
_entity_poly.type
_entity_poly.pdbx_seq_one_letter_code
_entity_poly.pdbx_strand_id
1 'polypeptide(L)' 'MKIEFETNVFPLFHPQAVDDLKDPCPVYDGRLWHVFGSSGTVTSETWKILHATAPELHGPWT' A
#
# COMPACT_ATOMS: atom_id res chain seq x y z
N MET A 1 -6.92 -30.22 -10.95
CA MET A 1 -6.42 -28.86 -10.75
C MET A 1 -6.17 -28.67 -9.26
N LYS A 2 -4.95 -28.32 -8.86
CA LYS A 2 -4.57 -28.11 -7.46
C LYS A 2 -4.26 -26.62 -7.33
N ILE A 3 -5.05 -25.89 -6.56
CA ILE A 3 -4.80 -24.48 -6.26
C ILE A 3 -3.90 -24.47 -5.03
N GLU A 4 -2.69 -23.93 -5.18
CA GLU A 4 -1.81 -23.66 -4.04
C GLU A 4 -2.09 -22.26 -3.55
N PHE A 5 -2.44 -22.14 -2.27
CA PHE A 5 -2.62 -20.84 -1.64
C PHE A 5 -1.24 -20.34 -1.23
N GLU A 6 -0.88 -19.17 -1.74
CA GLU A 6 0.31 -18.46 -1.33
C GLU A 6 0.15 -18.05 0.14
N THR A 7 1.24 -18.16 0.93
CA THR A 7 1.22 -17.74 2.33
C THR A 7 0.88 -16.26 2.41
N ASN A 8 -0.03 -15.90 3.31
CA ASN A 8 -0.40 -14.50 3.59
C ASN A 8 0.85 -13.65 3.89
N VAL A 9 1.24 -12.75 2.98
CA VAL A 9 2.33 -11.78 3.19
C VAL A 9 1.72 -10.44 3.58
N PHE A 10 1.91 -10.04 4.83
CA PHE A 10 1.45 -8.76 5.38
C PHE A 10 2.57 -8.07 6.18
N PRO A 11 2.60 -6.73 6.24
CA PRO A 11 1.75 -5.81 5.49
C PRO A 11 2.23 -5.62 4.04
N LEU A 12 1.29 -5.41 3.10
CA LEU A 12 1.62 -5.10 1.70
C LEU A 12 2.48 -3.83 1.58
N PHE A 13 2.14 -2.82 2.38
CA PHE A 13 2.81 -1.53 2.45
C PHE A 13 2.67 -0.99 3.87
N HIS A 14 3.76 -0.47 4.44
CA HIS A 14 3.77 0.18 5.74
C HIS A 14 4.43 1.57 5.60
N PRO A 15 3.64 2.66 5.64
CA PRO A 15 4.18 4.01 5.45
C PRO A 15 5.15 4.35 6.57
N GLN A 16 6.29 4.96 6.24
CA GLN A 16 7.28 5.40 7.23
C GLN A 16 7.05 6.83 7.74
N ALA A 17 6.24 7.61 7.01
CA ALA A 17 6.08 9.06 7.24
C ALA A 17 4.80 9.44 8.01
N VAL A 18 3.89 8.50 8.25
CA VAL A 18 2.61 8.71 8.93
C VAL A 18 2.31 7.55 9.86
N ASP A 19 1.44 7.79 10.84
CA ASP A 19 1.02 6.77 11.80
C ASP A 19 -0.01 5.81 11.19
N ASP A 20 -0.97 6.36 10.43
CA ASP A 20 -2.10 5.63 9.89
C ASP A 20 -2.13 5.65 8.35
N LEU A 21 -2.42 4.49 7.78
CA LEU A 21 -2.85 4.34 6.39
C LEU A 21 -4.18 3.59 6.34
N LYS A 22 -5.12 4.15 5.61
CA LYS A 22 -6.44 3.55 5.37
C LYS A 22 -6.67 3.38 3.88
N ASP A 23 -7.38 2.29 3.57
CA ASP A 23 -7.87 1.95 2.24
C ASP A 23 -6.80 1.99 1.13
N PRO A 24 -5.66 1.28 1.29
CA PRO A 24 -4.66 1.21 0.22
C PRO A 24 -5.24 0.54 -1.03
N CYS A 25 -5.14 1.23 -2.16
CA CYS A 25 -5.61 0.81 -3.46
C CYS A 25 -4.41 0.58 -4.39
N PRO A 26 -3.90 -0.66 -4.51
CA PRO A 26 -2.84 -0.99 -5.45
C PRO A 26 -3.38 -1.05 -6.89
N VAL A 27 -2.69 -0.38 -7.82
CA VAL A 27 -3.03 -0.32 -9.25
C VAL A 27 -1.76 -0.50 -10.08
N TYR A 28 -1.81 -1.30 -11.14
CA TYR A 28 -0.71 -1.45 -12.08
C TYR A 28 -0.95 -0.61 -13.33
N ASP A 29 -0.01 0.27 -13.68
CA ASP A 29 -0.15 1.20 -14.82
C ASP A 29 0.36 0.61 -16.16
N GLY A 30 0.81 -0.65 -16.15
CA GLY A 30 1.47 -1.29 -17.28
C GLY A 30 3.01 -1.32 -17.18
N ARG A 31 3.59 -0.60 -16.23
CA ARG A 31 5.03 -0.51 -15.97
C ARG A 31 5.40 -0.59 -14.49
N LEU A 32 4.68 0.08 -13.60
CA LEU A 32 4.90 0.16 -12.17
C LEU A 32 3.61 -0.13 -11.41
N TRP A 33 3.78 -0.61 -10.18
CA TRP A 33 2.72 -0.61 -9.20
C TRP A 33 2.63 0.76 -8.54
N HIS A 34 1.41 1.23 -8.36
CA HIS A 34 1.05 2.40 -7.60
C HIS A 34 0.21 1.95 -6.42
N VAL A 35 0.34 2.61 -5.27
CA VAL A 35 -0.63 2.50 -4.19
C VAL A 35 -1.11 3.89 -3.81
N PHE A 36 -2.43 4.05 -3.75
CA PHE A 36 -3.08 5.25 -3.27
C PHE A 36 -3.82 4.95 -1.98
N GLY A 37 -3.88 5.88 -1.04
CA GLY A 37 -4.66 5.69 0.18
C GLY A 37 -4.76 6.96 1.01
N SER A 38 -5.55 6.90 2.09
CA SER A 38 -5.66 7.99 3.04
C SER A 38 -4.61 7.82 4.13
N SER A 39 -3.73 8.79 4.27
CA SER A 39 -2.61 8.79 5.23
C SER A 39 -2.74 9.91 6.24
N GLY A 40 -2.34 9.68 7.48
CA GLY A 40 -2.46 10.70 8.51
C GLY A 40 -2.38 10.14 9.91
N THR A 41 -3.19 10.70 10.80
CA THR A 41 -3.35 10.22 12.17
C THR A 41 -4.81 10.34 12.62
N VAL A 42 -5.35 9.27 13.19
CA VAL A 42 -6.69 9.26 13.83
C VAL A 42 -6.76 10.18 15.04
N THR A 43 -5.61 10.58 15.60
CA THR A 43 -5.58 11.39 16.83
C THR A 43 -6.01 12.83 16.56
N SER A 44 -5.55 13.41 15.45
CA SER A 44 -5.90 14.79 15.05
C SER A 44 -6.90 14.85 13.91
N GLU A 45 -7.32 13.68 13.39
CA GLU A 45 -8.18 13.56 12.20
C GLU A 45 -7.67 14.38 11.01
N THR A 46 -6.34 14.51 10.90
CA THR A 46 -5.68 15.18 9.78
C THR A 46 -5.25 14.15 8.77
N TRP A 47 -5.79 14.28 7.55
CA TRP A 47 -5.62 13.29 6.48
C TRP A 47 -5.05 13.93 5.21
N LYS A 48 -4.26 13.16 4.48
CA LYS A 48 -3.70 13.48 3.16
C LYS A 48 -3.79 12.25 2.27
N ILE A 49 -3.83 12.47 0.96
CA ILE A 49 -3.66 11.39 0.01
C ILE A 49 -2.19 10.97 -0.03
N LEU A 50 -1.94 9.69 0.21
CA LEU A 50 -0.67 9.06 -0.03
C LEU A 50 -0.65 8.45 -1.41
N HIS A 51 0.48 8.58 -2.08
CA HIS A 51 0.82 7.88 -3.30
C HIS A 51 2.24 7.34 -3.13
N ALA A 52 2.42 6.05 -3.36
CA ALA A 52 3.73 5.41 -3.47
C ALA A 52 3.78 4.51 -4.70
N THR A 53 4.99 4.17 -5.13
CA THR A 53 5.25 3.33 -6.30
C THR A 53 6.21 2.19 -5.98
N ALA A 54 6.08 1.07 -6.68
CA ALA A 54 6.95 -0.09 -6.55
C ALA A 54 7.14 -0.79 -7.90
N PRO A 55 8.27 -1.47 -8.13
CA PRO A 55 8.46 -2.31 -9.30
C PRO A 55 7.59 -3.58 -9.24
N GLU A 56 7.30 -4.08 -8.03
CA GLU A 56 6.53 -5.30 -7.79
C GLU A 56 5.45 -5.03 -6.73
N LEU A 57 4.38 -5.83 -6.74
CA LEU A 57 3.26 -5.64 -5.81
C LEU A 57 3.69 -5.75 -4.34
N HIS A 58 4.72 -6.55 -4.05
CA HIS A 58 5.25 -6.70 -2.69
C HIS A 58 6.22 -5.57 -2.27
N GLY A 59 6.42 -4.55 -3.12
CA GLY A 59 7.36 -3.47 -2.89
C GLY A 59 8.71 -3.69 -3.60
N PRO A 60 9.78 -2.98 -3.19
CA PRO A 60 9.77 -1.92 -2.18
C PRO A 60 8.96 -0.71 -2.67
N TRP A 61 8.16 -0.14 -1.77
CA TRP A 61 7.35 1.06 -2.02
C TRP A 61 8.15 2.33 -1.74
N THR A 62 8.08 3.31 -2.65
CA THR A 62 8.71 4.63 -2.57
C THR A 62 7.71 5.74 -2.81
#